data_AF-A0AB74CU42-F1
#
_entry.id   AF-A0AB74CU42-F1
#
_cell.length_a   1.000
_cell.length_b   1.000
_cell.length_c   1.000
_cell.angle_alpha   90.00
_cell.angle_beta   90.00
_cell.angle_gamma   90.00
#
_symmetry.space_group_name_H-M   'P 1'
#
loop_
_entity.id
_entity.type
_entity.pdbx_description
1 polymer ?
#
loop_
_entity_poly.entity_id
_entity_poly.type
_entity_poly.pdbx_seq_one_letter_code
_entity_poly.pdbx_strand_id
1 'polypeptide(L)' 'MNHFKGKQFQQDAIIVAVGYYLRYNLSYREVQEILYDRGINVSHTTIYRWVQEYG' A
#
# COMPACT_ATOMS: atom_id res chain seq x y z
N MET A 1 6.58 -2.75 -19.51
CA MET A 1 6.64 -1.41 -18.87
C MET A 1 6.98 -1.57 -17.40
N ASN A 2 7.79 -0.69 -16.80
CA ASN A 2 7.99 -0.68 -15.35
C ASN A 2 6.76 -0.05 -14.68
N HIS A 3 5.83 -0.87 -14.18
CA HIS A 3 4.56 -0.44 -13.57
C HIS A 3 4.73 0.45 -12.33
N PHE A 4 5.95 0.52 -11.77
CA PHE A 4 6.31 1.30 -10.59
C PHE A 4 7.18 2.53 -10.90
N LYS A 5 7.47 2.82 -12.18
CA LYS A 5 8.35 3.93 -12.56
C LYS A 5 7.72 5.28 -12.15
N GLY A 6 8.47 6.09 -11.40
CA GLY A 6 8.06 7.44 -10.99
C GLY A 6 7.12 7.51 -9.79
N LYS A 7 6.91 6.39 -9.07
CA LYS A 7 6.15 6.41 -7.81
C LYS A 7 7.04 6.94 -6.68
N GLN A 8 6.44 7.75 -5.80
CA GLN A 8 7.10 8.33 -4.63
C GLN A 8 7.53 7.26 -3.60
N PHE A 9 6.84 6.12 -3.59
CA PHE A 9 7.08 5.03 -2.66
C PHE A 9 7.80 3.86 -3.35
N GLN A 10 8.65 3.16 -2.60
CA GLN A 10 9.29 1.95 -3.09
C GLN A 10 8.24 0.91 -3.48
N GLN A 11 8.53 0.16 -4.55
CA GLN A 11 7.67 -0.90 -5.06
C GLN A 11 7.28 -1.90 -3.97
N ASP A 12 8.22 -2.26 -3.09
CA ASP A 12 8.00 -3.18 -1.98
C ASP A 12 6.89 -2.69 -1.03
N ALA A 13 6.84 -1.39 -0.72
CA ALA A 13 5.81 -0.82 0.14
C ALA A 13 4.41 -0.95 -0.48
N ILE A 14 4.32 -0.75 -1.81
CA ILE A 14 3.06 -0.86 -2.56
C ILE A 14 2.57 -2.32 -2.56
N ILE A 15 3.46 -3.26 -2.88
CA ILE A 15 3.13 -4.70 -2.90
C ILE A 15 2.70 -5.18 -1.51
N VAL A 16 3.42 -4.77 -0.47
CA VAL A 16 3.09 -5.13 0.91
C VAL A 16 1.73 -4.56 1.32
N ALA A 17 1.44 -3.30 1.00
CA ALA A 17 0.16 -2.66 1.31
C ALA A 17 -1.03 -3.38 0.64
N VAL A 18 -0.93 -3.63 -0.67
CA VAL A 18 -1.97 -4.32 -1.45
C VAL A 18 -2.12 -5.76 -0.97
N GLY A 19 -1.01 -6.45 -0.71
CA GLY A 19 -1.01 -7.81 -0.18
C GLY A 19 -1.68 -7.93 1.19
N TYR A 20 -1.47 -6.97 2.09
CA TYR A 20 -2.15 -6.94 3.39
C TYR A 20 -3.66 -6.79 3.24
N TYR A 21 -4.10 -5.87 2.39
CA TYR A 21 -5.51 -5.64 2.13
C TYR A 21 -6.18 -6.89 1.56
N LEU A 22 -5.61 -7.48 0.50
CA LEU A 22 -6.20 -8.64 -0.20
C LEU A 22 -6.17 -9.94 0.62
N ARG A 23 -5.12 -10.15 1.44
CA ARG A 23 -4.93 -11.43 2.16
C ARG A 23 -5.65 -11.50 3.50
N TYR A 24 -5.74 -10.38 4.21
CA TYR A 24 -6.16 -10.39 5.62
C TYR A 24 -7.49 -9.66 5.88
N ASN A 25 -8.21 -9.24 4.83
CA ASN A 25 -9.48 -8.51 4.92
C ASN A 25 -9.39 -7.27 5.84
N LEU A 26 -8.23 -6.62 5.84
CA LEU A 26 -7.95 -5.43 6.63
C LEU A 26 -8.57 -4.20 5.97
N SER A 27 -9.04 -3.24 6.76
CA SER A 27 -9.40 -1.93 6.26
C SER A 27 -8.17 -1.16 5.80
N TYR A 28 -8.36 -0.19 4.90
CA TYR A 28 -7.27 0.69 4.46
C TYR A 28 -6.59 1.46 5.60
N ARG A 29 -7.30 1.69 6.72
CA ARG A 29 -6.76 2.34 7.92
C ARG A 29 -5.87 1.39 8.71
N GLU A 30 -6.28 0.13 8.88
CA GLU A 30 -5.44 -0.87 9.54
C GLU A 30 -4.14 -1.12 8.76
N VAL A 31 -4.22 -1.17 7.42
CA VAL A 31 -3.01 -1.27 6.57
C VAL A 31 -2.13 -0.04 6.73
N GLN A 32 -2.72 1.16 6.83
CA GLN A 32 -1.99 2.41 7.08
C GLN A 32 -1.24 2.36 8.41
N GLU A 33 -1.88 1.92 9.49
CA GLU A 33 -1.28 1.80 10.81
C GLU A 33 -0.13 0.77 10.82
N ILE A 34 -0.34 -0.39 10.19
CA ILE A 34 0.70 -1.42 10.04
C ILE A 34 1.93 -0.90 9.27
N LEU A 35 1.72 -0.08 8.24
CA LEU A 35 2.81 0.53 7.48
C LEU A 35 3.49 1.65 8.29
N TYR A 36 2.72 2.42 9.05
CA TYR A 36 3.24 3.46 9.93
C TYR A 36 4.15 2.88 11.01
N ASP A 37 3.77 1.77 11.64
CA ASP A 37 4.58 1.05 12.63
C ASP A 37 5.90 0.53 12.04
N ARG A 38 5.96 0.36 10.72
CA ARG A 38 7.18 -0.01 9.97
C ARG A 38 7.97 1.20 9.45
N GLY A 39 7.61 2.41 9.88
CA GLY A 39 8.26 3.66 9.46
C GLY A 39 7.82 4.17 8.09
N ILE A 40 6.78 3.58 7.48
CA ILE A 40 6.26 4.00 6.18
C ILE A 40 5.04 4.91 6.41
N ASN A 41 5.25 6.22 6.32
CA ASN A 41 4.18 7.18 6.45
C ASN A 41 3.43 7.34 5.10
N VAL A 42 2.28 6.68 4.99
CA VAL A 42 1.40 6.73 3.81
C VAL A 42 -0.04 6.96 4.28
N SER A 43 -0.85 7.65 3.49
CA SER A 43 -2.28 7.82 3.81
C SER A 43 -3.09 6.59 3.39
N HIS A 44 -4.15 6.27 4.14
CA HIS A 44 -5.12 5.23 3.74
C HIS A 44 -5.74 5.47 2.34
N THR A 45 -5.89 6.74 1.92
CA THR A 45 -6.35 7.08 0.56
C THR A 45 -5.34 6.73 -0.53
N THR A 46 -4.04 6.73 -0.22
CA THR A 46 -2.99 6.29 -1.14
C THR A 46 -3.00 4.76 -1.27
N ILE A 47 -3.22 4.05 -0.15
CA ILE A 47 -3.39 2.58 -0.16
C ILE A 47 -4.62 2.20 -0.98
N TYR A 48 -5.74 2.91 -0.83
CA TYR A 48 -6.93 2.72 -1.68
C TYR A 48 -6.59 2.81 -3.17
N ARG A 49 -5.83 3.84 -3.59
CA ARG A 49 -5.41 3.99 -4.99
C ARG A 49 -4.54 2.83 -5.46
N TRP A 50 -3.61 2.36 -4.63
CA TRP A 50 -2.78 1.20 -4.97
C TRP A 50 -3.60 -0.08 -5.12
N VAL A 51 -4.58 -0.31 -4.25
CA VAL A 51 -5.47 -1.46 -4.36
C VAL A 51 -6.33 -1.37 -5.64
N GLN A 52 -6.78 -0.18 -6.03
CA GLN A 52 -7.51 0.00 -7.30
C GLN A 52 -6.61 -0.16 -8.53
N GLU A 53 -5.33 0.19 -8.44
CA GLU A 53 -4.38 0.15 -9.56
C GLU A 53 -3.71 -1.23 -9.74
N TYR A 54 -3.48 -1.95 -8.64
CA TYR A 54 -2.66 -3.17 -8.59
C TYR A 54 -3.32 -4.38 -7.95
N GLY A 55 -4.50 -4.21 -7.34
CA GLY A 55 -5.26 -5.29 -6.71
C GLY A 55 -6.07 -6.12 -7.69
#